data_AF-A0A8X6VMB5-F1
#
_entry.id   AF-A0A8X6VMB5-F1
#
_cell.length_a   1.000
_cell.length_b   1.000
_cell.length_c   1.000
_cell.angle_alpha   90.00
_cell.angle_beta   90.00
_cell.angle_gamma   90.00
#
_symmetry.space_group_name_H-M   'P 1'
#
loop_
_entity.id
_entity.type
_entity.pdbx_description
1 polymer ?
#
loop_
_entity_poly.entity_id
_entity_poly.type
_entity_poly.pdbx_seq_one_letter_code
_entity_poly.pdbx_strand_id
1 'polypeptide(L)'
;MLSLIKLSLQIEKKELRAFDLKPNDGCEGRTLQQLLQEFHKYFLDYQNEIFASFKFLEIKQELGEKFTDYYSRLRYAVVECNYGESQGRMLRDNIIQGLLEKALQERMIKETSKKAKTLQEVVSECKTAANSRVQASVMNETLLVKALKIFKNYGN
;
A
#
# COMPACT_ATOMS: atom_id res chain seq x y z
N MET A 1 32.18 -1.70 12.54
CA MET A 1 31.19 -1.40 13.61
C MET A 1 31.11 0.10 13.94
N LEU A 2 32.22 0.78 14.20
CA LEU A 2 32.26 2.23 14.50
C LEU A 2 31.69 3.15 13.39
N SER A 3 31.83 2.77 12.11
CA SER A 3 31.24 3.49 10.97
C SER A 3 29.71 3.42 10.94
N LEU A 4 29.14 2.24 11.27
CA LEU A 4 27.68 2.05 11.34
C LEU A 4 27.07 2.83 12.50
N ILE A 5 27.71 2.83 13.67
CA ILE A 5 27.27 3.61 14.84
C ILE A 5 27.32 5.12 14.54
N LYS A 6 28.33 5.58 13.80
CA LYS A 6 28.40 6.98 13.32
C LYS A 6 27.26 7.33 12.37
N LEU A 7 26.88 6.43 11.47
CA LEU A 7 25.76 6.63 10.56
C LEU A 7 24.41 6.65 11.32
N SER A 8 24.24 5.76 12.30
CA SER A 8 23.05 5.73 13.18
C SER A 8 22.90 7.02 14.00
N LEU A 9 23.99 7.53 14.57
CA LEU A 9 24.00 8.81 15.31
C LEU A 9 23.78 10.04 14.40
N GLN A 10 24.22 9.97 13.14
CA GLN A 10 23.95 11.03 12.15
C GLN A 10 22.47 11.05 11.74
N ILE A 11 21.80 9.89 11.71
CA ILE A 11 20.35 9.76 11.44
C ILE A 11 19.51 10.28 12.61
N GLU A 12 20.01 10.21 13.86
CA GLU A 12 19.31 10.72 15.04
C GLU A 12 19.39 12.23 15.24
N LYS A 13 20.35 12.92 14.61
CA LYS A 13 20.29 14.39 14.48
C LYS A 13 19.32 14.79 13.38
N LYS A 14 18.03 14.46 13.57
CA LYS A 14 16.96 15.22 12.90
C LYS A 14 17.17 16.68 13.30
N GLU A 15 17.47 17.54 12.35
CA GLU A 15 17.26 18.97 12.56
C GLU A 15 15.79 19.18 12.92
N LEU A 16 15.51 19.28 14.21
CA LEU A 16 14.22 19.73 14.71
C LEU A 16 14.13 21.20 14.35
N ARG A 17 13.50 21.50 13.22
CA ARG A 17 13.21 22.87 12.86
C ARG A 17 12.07 23.38 13.73
N ALA A 18 12.30 24.52 14.36
CA ALA A 18 11.28 25.22 15.12
C ALA A 18 10.22 25.76 14.13
N PHE A 19 8.95 25.44 14.39
CA PHE A 19 7.85 26.12 13.75
C PHE A 19 7.67 27.48 14.45
N ASP A 20 8.36 28.49 13.92
CA ASP A 20 8.34 29.83 14.50
C ASP A 20 7.05 30.54 14.09
N LEU A 21 6.06 30.48 14.98
CA LEU A 21 4.87 31.33 14.91
C LEU A 21 5.32 32.79 15.06
N LYS A 22 5.41 33.51 13.94
CA LYS A 22 5.68 34.95 13.99
C LYS A 22 4.57 35.65 14.80
N PRO A 23 4.88 36.64 15.66
CA PRO A 23 3.85 37.45 16.30
C PRO A 23 2.92 38.05 15.24
N ASN A 24 1.63 38.19 15.54
CA ASN A 24 0.73 38.97 14.69
C ASN A 24 0.99 40.46 14.98
N ASP A 25 1.15 41.27 13.95
CA ASP A 25 1.50 42.69 14.09
C ASP A 25 0.30 43.57 14.54
N GLY A 26 -0.82 42.96 14.96
CA GLY A 26 -2.08 43.64 15.31
C GLY A 26 -2.88 42.97 16.44
N CYS A 27 -3.80 43.74 17.02
CA CYS A 27 -4.61 43.41 18.22
C CYS A 27 -5.67 42.29 18.04
N GLU A 28 -5.70 41.59 16.91
CA GLU A 28 -6.61 40.47 16.68
C GLU A 28 -5.84 39.14 16.81
N GLY A 29 -6.28 38.29 17.74
CA GLY A 29 -5.68 36.96 17.94
C GLY A 29 -5.86 36.07 16.70
N ARG A 30 -4.87 35.23 16.41
CA ARG A 30 -4.96 34.25 15.32
C ARG A 30 -6.03 33.21 15.63
N THR A 31 -6.82 32.84 14.62
CA THR A 31 -7.75 31.72 14.73
C THR A 31 -7.00 30.38 14.66
N LEU A 32 -7.57 29.35 15.28
CA LEU A 32 -7.03 27.98 15.19
C LEU A 32 -6.86 27.50 13.74
N GLN A 33 -7.77 27.91 12.85
CA GLN A 33 -7.73 27.56 11.44
C GLN A 33 -6.53 28.16 10.71
N GLN A 34 -6.21 29.43 10.97
CA GLN A 34 -5.02 30.08 10.41
C GLN A 34 -3.73 29.42 10.90
N LEU A 35 -3.69 29.04 12.18
CA LEU A 35 -2.56 28.32 12.77
C LEU A 35 -2.34 26.97 12.08
N LEU A 36 -3.42 26.19 11.90
CA LEU A 36 -3.38 24.90 11.21
C LEU A 36 -2.92 25.02 9.76
N GLN A 37 -3.33 26.08 9.04
CA GLN A 37 -2.90 26.33 7.66
C GLN A 37 -1.41 26.65 7.57
N GLU A 38 -0.89 27.52 8.44
CA GLU A 38 0.55 27.81 8.45
C GLU A 38 1.36 26.58 8.82
N PHE A 39 0.87 25.78 9.77
CA PHE A 39 1.47 24.51 10.14
C PHE A 39 1.52 23.57 8.93
N HIS A 40 0.38 23.35 8.27
CA HIS A 40 0.33 22.51 7.06
C HIS A 40 1.31 22.99 5.99
N LYS A 41 1.32 24.30 5.69
CA LYS A 41 2.20 24.89 4.70
C LYS A 41 3.68 24.65 5.02
N TYR A 42 4.07 24.87 6.27
CA TYR A 42 5.45 24.67 6.71
C TYR A 42 5.92 23.23 6.56
N PHE A 43 5.07 22.25 6.87
CA PHE A 43 5.44 20.83 6.75
C PHE A 43 5.29 20.28 5.31
N LEU A 44 4.38 20.84 4.50
CA LEU A 44 4.24 20.51 3.08
C LEU A 44 5.50 20.83 2.28
N ASP A 45 6.17 21.94 2.57
CA ASP A 45 7.45 22.33 1.93
C ASP A 45 8.57 21.29 2.15
N TYR A 46 8.40 20.38 3.12
CA TYR A 46 9.36 19.31 3.43
C TYR A 46 8.88 17.91 3.04
N GLN A 47 7.70 17.82 2.43
CA GLN A 47 7.22 16.55 1.91
C GLN A 47 8.06 16.19 0.68
N ASN A 48 9.01 15.28 0.86
CA ASN A 48 9.82 14.78 -0.24
C ASN A 48 8.99 13.79 -1.07
N GLU A 49 8.23 14.33 -2.02
CA GLU A 49 7.37 13.56 -2.93
C GLU A 49 8.15 12.50 -3.72
N ILE A 50 9.42 12.77 -4.05
CA ILE A 50 10.31 11.82 -4.73
C ILE A 50 10.60 10.63 -3.82
N PHE A 51 10.94 10.87 -2.56
CA PHE A 51 11.18 9.81 -1.59
C PHE A 51 9.90 9.04 -1.24
N ALA A 52 8.76 9.73 -1.14
CA ALA A 52 7.47 9.08 -0.98
C ALA A 52 7.14 8.17 -2.18
N SER A 53 7.34 8.67 -3.40
CA SER A 53 7.19 7.92 -4.64
C SER A 53 8.10 6.69 -4.67
N PHE A 54 9.36 6.84 -4.27
CA PHE A 54 10.31 5.73 -4.18
C PHE A 54 9.80 4.64 -3.23
N LYS A 55 9.44 5.02 -1.98
CA LYS A 55 8.86 4.08 -1.01
C LYS A 55 7.61 3.39 -1.57
N PHE A 56 6.73 4.14 -2.23
CA PHE A 56 5.50 3.62 -2.83
C PHE A 56 5.78 2.60 -3.94
N LEU A 57 6.69 2.90 -4.88
CA LEU A 57 7.01 2.05 -6.03
C LEU A 57 7.68 0.72 -5.62
N GLU A 58 8.41 0.73 -4.50
CA GLU A 58 9.04 -0.46 -3.91
C GLU A 58 8.06 -1.39 -3.19
N ILE A 59 6.82 -0.95 -2.89
CA ILE A 59 5.83 -1.82 -2.24
C ILE A 59 5.47 -2.97 -3.19
N LYS A 60 5.64 -4.21 -2.70
CA LYS A 60 5.21 -5.46 -3.34
C LYS A 60 4.43 -6.29 -2.31
N GLN A 61 3.57 -7.18 -2.80
CA GLN A 61 2.85 -8.13 -1.95
C GLN A 61 3.83 -9.14 -1.36
N GLU A 62 3.81 -9.28 -0.04
CA GLU A 62 4.70 -10.16 0.71
C GLU A 62 4.19 -11.61 0.73
N LEU A 63 5.09 -12.56 0.99
CA LEU A 63 4.73 -13.97 1.08
C LEU A 63 3.75 -14.19 2.25
N GLY A 64 2.59 -14.78 1.95
CA GLY A 64 1.52 -15.02 2.94
C GLY A 64 0.65 -13.80 3.23
N GLU A 65 0.93 -12.64 2.64
CA GLU A 65 0.13 -11.44 2.81
C GLU A 65 -1.21 -11.52 2.05
N LYS A 66 -2.31 -11.16 2.71
CA LYS A 66 -3.61 -11.05 2.05
C LYS A 66 -3.61 -9.85 1.11
N PHE A 67 -4.29 -9.99 -0.03
CA PHE A 67 -4.42 -8.89 -0.99
C PHE A 67 -5.01 -7.60 -0.37
N THR A 68 -5.94 -7.73 0.58
CA THR A 68 -6.54 -6.58 1.27
C THR A 68 -5.54 -5.76 2.07
N ASP A 69 -4.56 -6.43 2.67
CA ASP A 69 -3.56 -5.80 3.53
C ASP A 69 -2.52 -5.10 2.64
N TYR A 70 -2.08 -5.79 1.58
CA TYR A 70 -1.24 -5.22 0.52
C TYR A 70 -1.87 -3.96 -0.10
N TYR A 71 -3.15 -4.05 -0.49
CA TYR A 71 -3.86 -2.90 -1.07
C TYR A 71 -3.99 -1.75 -0.07
N SER A 72 -4.22 -2.03 1.21
CA SER A 72 -4.27 -1.01 2.26
C SER A 72 -2.93 -0.29 2.43
N ARG A 73 -1.80 -1.01 2.40
CA ARG A 73 -0.46 -0.40 2.45
C ARG A 73 -0.22 0.54 1.27
N LEU A 74 -0.56 0.12 0.05
CA LEU A 74 -0.47 0.97 -1.14
C LEU A 74 -1.35 2.22 -1.04
N ARG A 75 -2.59 2.07 -0.55
CA ARG A 75 -3.54 3.18 -0.38
C ARG A 75 -3.05 4.21 0.64
N TYR A 76 -2.37 3.77 1.69
CA TYR A 76 -1.78 4.66 2.68
C TYR A 76 -0.56 5.39 2.10
N ALA A 77 0.36 4.65 1.49
CA ALA A 77 1.62 5.21 0.98
C ALA A 77 1.42 6.22 -0.18
N VAL A 78 0.42 6.01 -1.03
CA VAL A 78 0.22 6.90 -2.19
C VAL A 78 -0.20 8.32 -1.81
N VAL A 79 -0.80 8.51 -0.63
CA VAL A 79 -1.22 9.85 -0.14
C VAL A 79 -0.01 10.76 0.02
N GLU A 80 1.12 10.22 0.50
CA GLU A 80 2.36 10.98 0.65
C GLU A 80 3.01 11.35 -0.69
N CYS A 81 2.63 10.70 -1.79
CA CYS A 81 3.24 10.89 -3.11
C CYS A 81 2.67 12.09 -3.88
N ASN A 82 1.53 12.63 -3.45
CA ASN A 82 0.87 13.79 -4.06
C ASN A 82 0.66 13.70 -5.60
N TYR A 83 0.31 12.52 -6.12
CA TYR A 83 0.10 12.32 -7.56
C TYR A 83 -1.13 13.03 -8.16
N GLY A 84 -1.91 13.74 -7.34
CA GLY A 84 -3.15 14.41 -7.77
C GLY A 84 -4.11 13.47 -8.50
N GLU A 85 -4.58 13.91 -9.66
CA GLU A 85 -5.51 13.14 -10.51
C GLU A 85 -4.93 11.79 -10.98
N SER A 86 -3.60 11.66 -11.06
CA SER A 86 -2.94 10.43 -11.48
C SER A 86 -2.85 9.37 -10.38
N GLN A 87 -3.25 9.67 -9.14
CA GLN A 87 -3.19 8.74 -8.00
C GLN A 87 -3.89 7.40 -8.30
N GLY A 88 -5.05 7.44 -8.97
CA GLY A 88 -5.79 6.24 -9.33
C GLY A 88 -5.03 5.34 -10.32
N ARG A 89 -4.35 5.96 -11.30
CA ARG A 89 -3.50 5.26 -12.26
C ARG A 89 -2.28 4.65 -11.59
N MET A 90 -1.60 5.42 -10.73
CA MET A 90 -0.41 4.95 -10.02
C MET A 90 -0.71 3.76 -9.10
N LEU A 91 -1.82 3.82 -8.35
CA LEU A 91 -2.29 2.68 -7.54
C LEU A 91 -2.54 1.46 -8.40
N ARG A 92 -3.26 1.61 -9.52
CA ARG A 92 -3.61 0.50 -10.41
C ARG A 92 -2.36 -0.18 -10.95
N ASP A 93 -1.42 0.60 -11.47
CA ASP A 93 -0.21 0.09 -12.10
C ASP A 93 0.69 -0.61 -11.07
N ASN A 94 0.82 -0.02 -9.87
CA ASN A 94 1.59 -0.61 -8.77
C ASN A 94 0.96 -1.90 -8.24
N ILE A 95 -0.38 -1.95 -8.08
CA ILE A 95 -1.09 -3.18 -7.70
C ILE A 95 -0.68 -4.32 -8.62
N ILE A 96 -0.82 -4.15 -9.93
CA ILE A 96 -0.50 -5.18 -10.92
C ILE A 96 0.98 -5.54 -10.86
N GLN A 97 1.88 -4.56 -10.82
CA GLN A 97 3.33 -4.78 -10.80
C GLN A 97 3.80 -5.52 -9.53
N GLY A 98 3.15 -5.25 -8.38
CA GLY A 98 3.54 -5.81 -7.10
C GLY A 98 2.82 -7.07 -6.66
N LEU A 99 1.97 -7.66 -7.50
CA LEU A 99 1.37 -8.96 -7.21
C LEU A 99 2.44 -10.05 -7.01
N LEU A 100 2.25 -10.84 -5.96
CA LEU A 100 3.08 -12.01 -5.66
C LEU A 100 2.81 -13.13 -6.68
N GLU A 101 1.55 -13.34 -7.03
CA GLU A 101 1.12 -14.38 -7.95
C GLU A 101 1.36 -13.97 -9.41
N LYS A 102 2.41 -14.56 -10.02
CA LYS A 102 2.83 -14.23 -11.38
C LYS A 102 1.80 -14.59 -12.45
N ALA A 103 1.09 -15.70 -12.31
CA ALA A 103 0.03 -16.08 -13.24
C ALA A 103 -1.13 -15.06 -13.28
N LEU A 104 -1.53 -14.53 -12.13
CA LEU A 104 -2.55 -13.47 -12.06
C LEU A 104 -2.01 -12.17 -12.66
N GLN A 105 -0.77 -11.78 -12.32
CA GLN A 105 -0.11 -10.61 -12.88
C GLN A 105 -0.07 -10.66 -14.42
N GLU A 106 0.40 -11.76 -14.99
CA GLU A 106 0.47 -11.96 -16.45
C GLU A 106 -0.90 -11.86 -17.11
N ARG A 107 -1.92 -12.51 -16.52
CA ARG A 107 -3.30 -12.42 -17.00
C ARG A 107 -3.80 -10.98 -17.01
N MET A 108 -3.59 -10.24 -15.93
CA MET A 108 -4.04 -8.85 -15.81
C MET A 108 -3.34 -7.92 -16.80
N ILE A 109 -2.04 -8.12 -17.05
CA ILE A 109 -1.29 -7.37 -18.06
C ILE A 109 -1.89 -7.62 -19.46
N LYS A 110 -2.11 -8.89 -19.81
CA LYS A 110 -2.70 -9.29 -21.10
C LYS A 110 -4.13 -8.76 -21.30
N GLU A 111 -4.93 -8.70 -20.24
CA GLU A 111 -6.29 -8.17 -20.33
C GLU A 111 -6.30 -6.65 -20.43
N THR A 112 -5.42 -5.98 -19.68
CA THR A 112 -5.29 -4.51 -19.70
C THR A 112 -4.75 -4.01 -21.04
N SER A 113 -3.94 -4.81 -21.74
CA SER A 113 -3.48 -4.47 -23.10
C SER A 113 -4.61 -4.49 -24.14
N LYS A 114 -5.73 -5.17 -23.87
CA LYS A 114 -6.89 -5.24 -24.76
C LYS A 114 -7.94 -4.18 -24.43
N LYS A 115 -8.15 -3.93 -23.14
CA LYS A 115 -9.12 -2.96 -22.63
C LYS A 115 -8.57 -2.31 -21.37
N ALA A 116 -8.56 -0.97 -21.34
CA ALA A 116 -8.17 -0.24 -20.15
C ALA A 116 -9.08 -0.61 -18.96
N LYS A 117 -8.47 -1.01 -17.85
CA LYS A 117 -9.16 -1.26 -16.59
C LYS A 117 -9.03 -0.07 -15.65
N THR A 118 -10.11 0.21 -14.93
CA THR A 118 -10.16 1.15 -13.81
C THR A 118 -9.51 0.52 -12.58
N LEU A 119 -9.15 1.36 -11.60
CA LEU A 119 -8.63 0.89 -10.30
C LEU A 119 -9.61 -0.07 -9.61
N GLN A 120 -10.91 0.22 -9.66
CA GLN A 120 -11.93 -0.59 -8.99
C GLN A 120 -12.07 -1.97 -9.62
N GLU A 121 -12.02 -2.06 -10.95
CA GLU A 121 -12.05 -3.35 -11.66
C GLU A 121 -10.83 -4.22 -11.29
N VAL A 122 -9.63 -3.62 -11.25
CA VAL A 122 -8.40 -4.31 -10.84
C VAL A 122 -8.50 -4.82 -9.40
N VAL A 123 -8.95 -3.98 -8.47
CA VAL A 123 -9.11 -4.35 -7.06
C VAL A 123 -10.15 -5.47 -6.89
N SER A 124 -11.28 -5.38 -7.60
CA SER A 124 -12.33 -6.40 -7.58
C SER A 124 -11.83 -7.75 -8.09
N GLU A 125 -11.09 -7.74 -9.20
CA GLU A 125 -10.53 -8.96 -9.77
C GLU A 125 -9.51 -9.62 -8.84
N CYS A 126 -8.59 -8.84 -8.24
CA CYS A 126 -7.62 -9.38 -7.28
C CYS A 126 -8.30 -9.97 -6.04
N LYS A 127 -9.34 -9.31 -5.50
CA LYS A 127 -10.14 -9.84 -4.39
C LYS A 127 -10.85 -11.14 -4.78
N THR A 128 -11.44 -11.16 -5.97
CA THR A 128 -12.13 -12.35 -6.50
C THR A 128 -11.15 -13.51 -6.66
N ALA A 129 -9.98 -13.28 -7.24
CA ALA A 129 -8.94 -14.29 -7.39
C ALA A 129 -8.45 -14.84 -6.03
N ALA A 130 -8.24 -13.97 -5.05
CA ALA A 130 -7.87 -14.37 -3.69
C ALA A 130 -8.96 -15.26 -3.05
N ASN A 131 -10.23 -14.87 -3.17
CA ASN A 131 -11.35 -15.63 -2.64
C ASN A 131 -11.52 -16.99 -3.34
N SER A 132 -11.40 -17.03 -4.67
CA SER A 132 -11.50 -18.27 -5.43
C SER A 132 -10.43 -19.29 -5.02
N ARG A 133 -9.23 -18.85 -4.65
CA ARG A 133 -8.18 -19.75 -4.13
C ARG A 133 -8.53 -20.33 -2.77
N VAL A 134 -9.04 -19.50 -1.87
CA VAL A 134 -9.51 -19.97 -0.55
C VAL A 134 -10.64 -20.98 -0.73
N GLN A 135 -11.56 -20.73 -1.65
CA GLN A 135 -12.63 -21.68 -1.95
C GLN A 135 -12.08 -22.98 -2.55
N ALA A 136 -11.13 -22.91 -3.47
CA ALA A 136 -10.49 -24.10 -4.06
C ALA A 136 -9.75 -24.94 -3.01
N SER A 137 -9.05 -24.32 -2.06
CA SER A 137 -8.37 -25.06 -0.99
C SER A 137 -9.37 -25.77 -0.07
N VAL A 138 -10.48 -25.11 0.30
CA VAL A 138 -11.55 -25.72 1.10
C VAL A 138 -12.21 -26.88 0.37
N MET A 139 -12.43 -26.75 -0.95
CA MET A 139 -12.96 -27.84 -1.77
C MET A 139 -12.02 -29.05 -1.74
N ASN A 140 -10.72 -28.85 -1.93
CA ASN A 140 -9.73 -29.93 -1.93
C ASN A 140 -9.66 -30.65 -0.57
N GLU A 141 -9.63 -29.90 0.52
CA GLU A 141 -9.65 -30.47 1.88
C GLU A 141 -10.93 -31.30 2.13
N THR A 142 -12.08 -30.78 1.71
CA THR A 142 -13.37 -31.47 1.81
C THR A 142 -13.36 -32.80 1.02
N LEU A 143 -12.75 -32.82 -0.17
CA LEU A 143 -12.62 -34.04 -0.97
C LEU A 143 -11.72 -35.08 -0.29
N LEU A 144 -10.60 -34.66 0.28
CA LEU A 144 -9.70 -35.55 1.03
C LEU A 144 -10.41 -36.17 2.25
N VAL A 145 -11.14 -35.35 3.03
CA VAL A 145 -11.90 -35.85 4.18
C VAL A 145 -12.97 -36.86 3.77
N LYS A 146 -13.67 -36.62 2.65
CA LYS A 146 -14.65 -37.57 2.10
C LYS A 146 -13.98 -38.88 1.70
N ALA A 147 -12.85 -38.83 1.00
CA ALA A 147 -12.11 -40.02 0.60
C ALA A 147 -11.65 -40.85 1.81
N LEU A 148 -11.08 -40.22 2.84
CA LEU A 148 -10.64 -40.91 4.06
C LEU A 148 -11.77 -41.59 4.82
N LYS A 149 -12.96 -40.98 4.88
CA LYS A 149 -14.16 -41.60 5.47
C LYS A 149 -14.57 -42.86 4.72
N ILE A 150 -14.51 -42.81 3.38
CA ILE A 150 -14.80 -43.97 2.53
C ILE A 150 -13.82 -45.10 2.84
N PHE A 151 -12.51 -44.83 2.84
CA PHE A 151 -11.50 -45.87 3.14
C PHE A 151 -11.67 -46.51 4.52
N LYS A 152 -12.00 -45.72 5.56
CA LYS A 152 -12.28 -46.27 6.89
C LYS A 152 -13.50 -47.19 6.92
N ASN A 153 -14.52 -46.89 6.13
CA ASN A 153 -15.74 -47.69 6.06
C ASN A 153 -15.56 -49.01 5.30
N TYR A 154 -14.57 -49.11 4.40
CA TYR A 154 -14.24 -50.37 3.68
C TYR A 154 -13.25 -51.27 4.43
N GLY A 155 -12.60 -50.77 5.50
CA GLY A 155 -11.60 -51.49 6.28
C GLY A 155 -12.13 -52.20 7.53
N ASN A 156 -13.45 -52.24 7.73
CA ASN A 156 -14.15 -52.97 8.81
C ASN A 156 -15.06 -54.05 8.22
#